data_AF-A0A136LTQ7-F1
#
_entry.id   AF-A0A136LTQ7-F1
#
_cell.length_a   1.000
_cell.length_b   1.000
_cell.length_c   1.000
_cell.angle_alpha   90.00
_cell.angle_beta   90.00
_cell.angle_gamma   90.00
#
_symmetry.space_group_name_H-M   'P 1'
#
loop_
_entity.id
_entity.type
_entity.pdbx_description
1 polymer ?
#
loop_
_entity_poly.entity_id
_entity_poly.type
_entity_poly.pdbx_seq_one_letter_code
_entity_poly.pdbx_strand_id
1 'polypeptide(L)'
;MVDAYNFLASWQLFPEKGTYEFGSRPKSGIYKIELTGTGKQLAISMNWVSLEDQAFASQFTITPDATWNVFEDAALGDAVKAEFESQLVLKVAFAKAEKPVLEVLHEITPKGYLRVVHHHYNDQGEKFTNEEIYHKQLSVLPYSASVSGAVIKPNEAGVIRHQALSAMEEQTNMQLTQIRQQIELLAIQAKEIQKRKELSMLIYEAQLGFAPVIGQTYYLYEKEDGSHLLSLVGPKEWGRSKPYKNFVAAVSLLADHTWKEI
;
A
#
# COMPACT_ATOMS: atom_id res chain seq x y z
N MET A 1 9.00 9.08 24.31
CA MET A 1 9.64 7.76 24.00
C MET A 1 8.68 6.82 23.26
N VAL A 2 7.35 7.03 23.33
CA VAL A 2 6.35 6.39 22.44
C VAL A 2 6.36 7.02 21.03
N ASP A 3 6.89 8.24 20.94
CA ASP A 3 6.71 9.14 19.79
C ASP A 3 7.61 8.79 18.59
N ALA A 4 8.68 8.01 18.81
CA ALA A 4 9.58 7.57 17.75
C ALA A 4 9.02 6.39 16.92
N TYR A 5 8.06 5.62 17.45
CA TYR A 5 7.63 4.35 16.89
C TYR A 5 7.17 4.44 15.42
N ASN A 6 6.50 5.54 15.07
CA ASN A 6 6.00 5.76 13.71
C ASN A 6 7.12 5.93 12.68
N PHE A 7 8.29 6.38 13.11
CA PHE A 7 9.46 6.64 12.27
C PHE A 7 10.38 5.43 12.13
N LEU A 8 10.36 4.49 13.07
CA LEU A 8 11.25 3.31 13.10
C LEU A 8 10.95 2.35 11.94
N ALA A 9 11.66 2.52 10.84
CA ALA A 9 11.59 1.66 9.67
C ALA A 9 12.75 1.90 8.71
N SER A 10 12.82 1.06 7.68
CA SER A 10 13.49 1.40 6.42
C SER A 10 12.47 2.08 5.52
N TRP A 11 12.84 3.15 4.86
CA TRP A 11 11.99 3.96 4.01
C TRP A 11 12.65 4.09 2.64
N GLN A 12 11.94 3.77 1.56
CA GLN A 12 12.47 3.84 0.20
C GLN A 12 11.94 5.08 -0.51
N LEU A 13 12.84 5.83 -1.14
CA LEU A 13 12.55 7.09 -1.81
C LEU A 13 11.62 6.85 -3.02
N PHE A 14 10.67 7.77 -3.23
CA PHE A 14 9.96 7.98 -4.49
C PHE A 14 10.55 9.20 -5.23
N PRO A 15 11.52 9.00 -6.13
CA PRO A 15 12.23 10.10 -6.80
C PRO A 15 11.33 11.07 -7.56
N GLU A 16 10.20 10.56 -8.07
CA GLU A 16 9.25 11.31 -8.90
C GLU A 16 8.29 12.19 -8.09
N LYS A 17 8.21 12.01 -6.76
CA LYS A 17 7.27 12.72 -5.88
C LYS A 17 7.90 13.87 -5.08
N GLY A 18 9.22 14.02 -5.14
CA GLY A 18 9.95 15.08 -4.42
C GLY A 18 10.12 16.35 -5.23
N THR A 19 10.38 17.47 -4.54
CA THR A 19 10.76 18.76 -5.13
C THR A 19 12.15 19.16 -4.64
N TYR A 20 12.99 19.73 -5.50
CA TYR A 20 14.37 20.06 -5.15
C TYR A 20 14.68 21.47 -5.68
N GLU A 21 14.85 22.42 -4.77
CA GLU A 21 15.31 23.78 -5.09
C GLU A 21 16.84 23.86 -5.15
N PHE A 22 17.54 22.94 -4.48
CA PHE A 22 18.99 22.90 -4.41
C PHE A 22 19.53 21.49 -4.68
N GLY A 23 20.41 21.36 -5.68
CA GLY A 23 20.97 20.09 -6.12
C GLY A 23 20.08 19.32 -7.10
N SER A 24 20.50 18.11 -7.44
CA SER A 24 19.76 17.22 -8.36
C SER A 24 18.99 16.17 -7.57
N ARG A 25 17.79 15.83 -8.04
CA ARG A 25 17.01 14.72 -7.46
C ARG A 25 17.83 13.41 -7.46
N PRO A 26 17.78 12.60 -6.39
CA PRO A 26 18.37 11.27 -6.41
C PRO A 26 17.63 10.35 -7.39
N LYS A 27 18.34 9.38 -7.95
CA LYS A 27 17.76 8.29 -8.75
C LYS A 27 17.06 7.26 -7.87
N SER A 28 17.61 6.98 -6.70
CA SER A 28 17.04 6.09 -5.69
C SER A 28 17.63 6.41 -4.32
N GLY A 29 16.95 6.00 -3.25
CA GLY A 29 17.47 6.15 -1.90
C GLY A 29 16.74 5.30 -0.87
N ILE A 30 17.45 4.98 0.21
CA ILE A 30 16.93 4.33 1.40
C ILE A 30 17.26 5.24 2.58
N TYR A 31 16.24 5.53 3.37
CA TYR A 31 16.30 6.28 4.60
C TYR A 31 15.88 5.36 5.75
N LYS A 32 16.75 5.13 6.72
CA LYS A 32 16.52 4.18 7.81
C LYS A 32 16.61 4.91 9.13
N ILE A 33 15.61 4.72 9.99
CA ILE A 33 15.58 5.28 11.34
C ILE A 33 15.47 4.11 12.31
N GLU A 34 16.43 3.99 13.21
CA GLU A 34 16.53 2.92 14.19
C GLU A 34 16.76 3.48 15.59
N LEU A 35 16.31 2.74 16.60
CA LEU A 35 16.61 3.03 17.99
C LEU A 35 17.99 2.45 18.33
N THR A 36 18.87 3.22 18.96
CA THR A 36 20.20 2.76 19.37
C THR A 36 20.48 3.00 20.86
N GLY A 37 21.46 2.25 21.39
CA GLY A 37 21.91 2.36 22.78
C GLY A 37 20.84 1.96 23.81
N THR A 38 20.62 2.81 24.81
CA THR A 38 19.62 2.65 25.89
C THR A 38 18.19 2.99 25.46
N GLY A 39 17.94 3.12 24.15
CA GLY A 39 16.63 3.44 23.57
C GLY A 39 16.23 4.91 23.61
N LYS A 40 17.19 5.78 23.95
CA LYS A 40 17.02 7.25 23.94
C LYS A 40 17.58 7.92 22.70
N GLN A 41 18.38 7.22 21.91
CA GLN A 41 19.04 7.74 20.72
C GLN A 41 18.41 7.14 19.45
N LEU A 42 18.39 7.93 18.39
CA LEU A 42 17.98 7.51 17.06
C LEU A 42 19.20 7.49 16.17
N ALA A 43 19.49 6.35 15.56
CA ALA A 43 20.40 6.27 14.42
C ALA A 43 19.62 6.51 13.14
N ILE A 44 20.08 7.47 12.37
CA ILE A 44 19.55 7.81 11.06
C ILE A 44 20.64 7.43 10.04
N SER A 45 20.28 6.56 9.10
CA SER A 45 21.15 6.14 8.01
C SER A 45 20.47 6.41 6.68
N MET A 46 21.17 7.05 5.76
CA MET A 46 20.67 7.42 4.44
C MET A 46 21.67 6.97 3.38
N ASN A 47 21.19 6.22 2.40
CA ASN A 47 21.95 5.77 1.24
C ASN A 47 21.22 6.22 -0.01
N TRP A 48 21.89 6.87 -0.96
CA TRP A 48 21.25 7.30 -2.20
C TRP A 48 22.19 7.21 -3.40
N VAL A 49 21.60 7.11 -4.58
CA VAL A 49 22.31 7.09 -5.87
C VAL A 49 21.94 8.34 -6.64
N SER A 50 22.93 9.09 -7.14
CA SER A 50 22.72 10.26 -7.99
C SER A 50 22.27 9.88 -9.40
N LEU A 51 21.90 10.86 -10.22
CA LEU A 51 21.59 10.63 -11.64
C LEU A 51 22.82 10.19 -12.45
N GLU A 52 24.02 10.42 -11.94
CA GLU A 52 25.30 10.02 -12.53
C GLU A 52 25.76 8.63 -12.04
N ASP A 53 24.86 7.87 -11.40
CA ASP A 53 25.11 6.53 -10.84
C ASP A 53 26.20 6.49 -9.77
N GLN A 54 26.44 7.62 -9.07
CA GLN A 54 27.31 7.67 -7.90
C GLN A 54 26.52 7.36 -6.63
N ALA A 55 27.06 6.47 -5.80
CA ALA A 55 26.45 6.07 -4.54
C ALA A 55 27.02 6.89 -3.37
N PHE A 56 26.14 7.39 -2.53
CA PHE A 56 26.44 8.16 -1.32
C PHE A 56 25.78 7.51 -0.12
N ALA A 57 26.42 7.69 1.04
CA ALA A 57 25.91 7.22 2.32
C ALA A 57 26.22 8.25 3.40
N SER A 58 25.29 8.46 4.31
CA SER A 58 25.49 9.22 5.54
C SER A 58 24.80 8.50 6.69
N GLN A 59 25.44 8.50 7.85
CA GLN A 59 24.90 7.90 9.06
C GLN A 59 25.29 8.74 10.26
N PHE A 60 24.31 9.05 11.09
CA PHE A 60 24.52 9.82 12.30
C PHE A 60 23.53 9.43 13.40
N THR A 61 23.82 9.83 14.63
CA THR A 61 22.98 9.55 15.79
C THR A 61 22.51 10.86 16.40
N ILE A 62 21.23 10.92 16.78
CA ILE A 62 20.62 12.08 17.44
C ILE A 62 19.92 11.66 18.73
N THR A 63 19.84 12.60 19.66
CA THR A 63 19.03 12.46 20.88
C THR A 63 17.88 13.47 20.80
N PRO A 64 16.62 13.02 20.71
CA PRO A 64 15.47 13.92 20.62
C PRO A 64 15.06 14.42 22.02
N ASP A 65 15.91 15.25 22.63
CA ASP A 65 15.74 15.82 23.97
C ASP A 65 15.43 17.33 23.97
N ALA A 66 15.23 17.92 22.79
CA ALA A 66 15.03 19.35 22.58
C ALA A 66 16.20 20.23 23.06
N THR A 67 17.40 19.67 23.19
CA THR A 67 18.62 20.40 23.53
C THR A 67 19.67 20.30 22.42
N TRP A 68 20.56 21.29 22.37
CA TRP A 68 21.69 21.29 21.45
C TRP A 68 22.79 20.37 22.00
N ASN A 69 23.12 19.35 21.22
CA ASN A 69 24.17 18.40 21.50
C ASN A 69 25.34 18.64 20.53
N VAL A 70 26.57 18.37 20.99
CA VAL A 70 27.76 18.43 20.12
C VAL A 70 27.63 17.38 19.03
N PHE A 71 27.93 17.75 17.79
CA PHE A 71 27.83 16.89 16.63
C PHE A 71 29.20 16.74 15.96
N GLU A 72 29.62 15.51 15.73
CA GLU A 72 30.99 15.20 15.27
C GLU A 72 31.14 15.21 13.73
N ASP A 73 30.06 15.39 12.98
CA ASP A 73 30.10 15.43 11.50
C ASP A 73 30.22 16.86 10.97
N ALA A 74 31.46 17.25 10.68
CA ALA A 74 31.83 18.58 10.19
C ALA A 74 31.16 19.01 8.87
N ALA A 75 30.59 18.06 8.11
CA ALA A 75 29.89 18.34 6.87
C ALA A 75 28.47 18.89 7.11
N LEU A 76 27.83 18.48 8.20
CA LEU A 76 26.46 18.84 8.55
C LEU A 76 26.38 19.92 9.65
N GLY A 77 27.37 19.98 10.55
CA GLY A 77 27.43 21.00 11.61
C GLY A 77 28.33 20.60 12.78
N ASP A 78 28.51 21.50 13.74
CA ASP A 78 29.16 21.22 15.03
C ASP A 78 28.16 21.00 16.18
N ALA A 79 26.88 21.29 15.95
CA ALA A 79 25.81 21.03 16.90
C ALA A 79 24.54 20.50 16.21
N VAL A 80 23.83 19.61 16.90
CA VAL A 80 22.54 19.07 16.48
C VAL A 80 21.51 19.21 17.60
N LYS A 81 20.31 19.62 17.26
CA LYS A 81 19.13 19.59 18.14
C LYS A 81 18.07 18.75 17.47
N ALA A 82 17.49 17.81 18.20
CA ALA A 82 16.34 17.05 17.75
C ALA A 82 15.18 17.13 18.75
N GLU A 83 13.96 17.22 18.26
CA GLU A 83 12.75 17.25 19.08
C GLU A 83 11.55 16.64 18.34
N PHE A 84 10.70 15.94 19.09
CA PHE A 84 9.39 15.53 18.59
C PHE A 84 8.38 16.63 18.89
N GLU A 85 7.89 17.32 17.86
CA GLU A 85 6.76 18.26 18.00
C GLU A 85 5.45 17.48 18.21
N SER A 86 5.35 16.28 17.65
CA SER A 86 4.25 15.34 17.86
C SER A 86 4.67 13.89 17.54
N GLN A 87 3.76 12.92 17.69
CA GLN A 87 3.99 11.53 17.27
C GLN A 87 4.16 11.34 15.76
N LEU A 88 3.84 12.36 14.96
CA LEU A 88 3.91 12.34 13.50
C LEU A 88 4.95 13.32 12.95
N VAL A 89 5.57 14.15 13.81
CA VAL A 89 6.51 15.18 13.39
C VAL A 89 7.76 15.13 14.26
N LEU A 90 8.89 14.81 13.62
CA LEU A 90 10.23 14.88 14.19
C LEU A 90 10.98 16.02 13.49
N LYS A 91 11.59 16.90 14.28
CA LYS A 91 12.38 18.02 13.80
C LYS A 91 13.83 17.83 14.21
N VAL A 92 14.76 18.02 13.27
CA VAL A 92 16.20 17.94 13.49
C VAL A 92 16.86 19.19 12.91
N ALA A 93 17.55 19.96 13.72
CA ALA A 93 18.27 21.16 13.31
C ALA A 93 19.77 20.99 13.53
N PHE A 94 20.57 21.41 12.55
CA PHE A 94 22.02 21.42 12.58
C PHE A 94 22.53 22.85 12.53
N ALA A 95 23.51 23.14 13.36
CA ALA A 95 24.19 24.43 13.40
C ALA A 95 25.69 24.25 13.24
N LYS A 96 26.34 25.30 12.73
CA LYS A 96 27.80 25.41 12.62
C LYS A 96 28.21 26.80 13.09
N ALA A 97 29.11 26.88 14.07
CA ALA A 97 29.54 28.14 14.68
C ALA A 97 28.33 29.02 15.08
N GLU A 98 27.35 28.41 15.77
CA GLU A 98 26.10 29.03 16.25
C GLU A 98 25.12 29.52 15.15
N LYS A 99 25.39 29.27 13.88
CA LYS A 99 24.47 29.58 12.77
C LYS A 99 23.74 28.32 12.30
N PRO A 100 22.41 28.38 12.08
CA PRO A 100 21.67 27.24 11.51
C PRO A 100 22.11 27.01 10.06
N VAL A 101 22.46 25.77 9.73
CA VAL A 101 22.92 25.38 8.39
C VAL A 101 21.88 24.52 7.68
N LEU A 102 21.25 23.62 8.43
CA LEU A 102 20.28 22.68 7.92
C LEU A 102 19.19 22.42 8.95
N GLU A 103 17.93 22.49 8.54
CA GLU A 103 16.80 22.02 9.32
C GLU A 103 16.08 20.94 8.52
N VAL A 104 15.87 19.78 9.14
CA VAL A 104 15.21 18.61 8.57
C VAL A 104 13.92 18.37 9.34
N LEU A 105 12.81 18.36 8.60
CA LEU A 105 11.48 18.03 9.13
C LEU A 105 11.04 16.67 8.60
N HIS A 106 10.84 15.72 9.50
CA HIS A 106 10.28 14.40 9.22
C HIS A 106 8.81 14.38 9.60
N GLU A 107 7.94 14.16 8.62
CA GLU A 107 6.49 14.11 8.80
C GLU A 107 5.94 12.76 8.31
N ILE A 108 5.17 12.08 9.17
CA ILE A 108 4.39 10.92 8.75
C ILE A 108 3.04 11.42 8.22
N THR A 109 2.87 11.33 6.91
CA THR A 109 1.64 11.74 6.24
C THR A 109 0.46 10.83 6.61
N PRO A 110 -0.81 11.29 6.48
CA PRO A 110 -1.99 10.45 6.73
C PRO A 110 -2.07 9.18 5.86
N LYS A 111 -1.35 9.17 4.72
CA LYS A 111 -1.25 8.01 3.83
C LYS A 111 -0.18 7.00 4.25
N GLY A 112 0.57 7.27 5.33
CA GLY A 112 1.63 6.40 5.85
C GLY A 112 2.99 6.55 5.15
N TYR A 113 3.17 7.59 4.33
CA TYR A 113 4.48 7.95 3.77
C TYR A 113 5.27 8.81 4.75
N LEU A 114 6.59 8.65 4.74
CA LEU A 114 7.51 9.57 5.38
C LEU A 114 7.83 10.69 4.39
N ARG A 115 7.48 11.92 4.75
CA ARG A 115 7.86 13.14 4.06
C ARG A 115 9.04 13.76 4.81
N VAL A 116 10.14 14.00 4.11
CA VAL A 116 11.33 14.62 4.67
C VAL A 116 11.55 15.94 3.95
N VAL A 117 11.60 17.04 4.69
CA VAL A 117 11.80 18.38 4.14
C VAL A 117 13.13 18.92 4.66
N HIS A 118 14.05 19.24 3.76
CA HIS A 118 15.34 19.85 4.06
C HIS A 118 15.29 21.35 3.77
N HIS A 119 15.47 22.16 4.80
CA HIS A 119 15.69 23.60 4.72
C HIS A 119 17.19 23.88 4.84
N HIS A 120 17.83 24.18 3.71
CA HIS A 120 19.23 24.60 3.68
C HIS A 120 19.32 26.12 3.76
N TYR A 121 20.33 26.63 4.46
CA TYR A 121 20.64 28.05 4.52
C TYR A 121 21.99 28.29 3.86
N ASN A 122 22.05 29.19 2.87
CA ASN A 122 23.33 29.61 2.29
C ASN A 122 24.02 30.68 3.16
N ASP A 123 25.27 31.02 2.82
CA ASP A 123 26.05 32.05 3.51
C ASP A 123 25.40 33.45 3.50
N GLN A 124 24.44 33.69 2.61
CA GLN A 124 23.67 34.93 2.48
C GLN A 124 22.34 34.91 3.25
N GLY A 125 21.99 33.77 3.89
CA GLY A 125 20.76 33.58 4.65
C GLY A 125 19.52 33.23 3.81
N GLU A 126 19.69 32.97 2.51
CA GLU A 126 18.61 32.49 1.66
C GLU A 126 18.32 31.01 1.98
N LYS A 127 17.01 30.70 2.04
CA LYS A 127 16.50 29.40 2.39
C LYS A 127 16.16 28.61 1.12
N PHE A 128 16.74 27.43 0.98
CA PHE A 128 16.40 26.46 -0.09
C PHE A 128 15.68 25.26 0.51
N THR A 129 14.61 24.84 -0.13
CA THR A 129 13.76 23.75 0.33
C THR A 129 13.83 22.57 -0.63
N ASN A 130 14.23 21.41 -0.11
CA ASN A 130 14.08 20.13 -0.81
C ASN A 130 13.06 19.27 -0.06
N GLU A 131 12.12 18.68 -0.78
CA GLU A 131 11.11 17.78 -0.27
C GLU A 131 11.29 16.39 -0.87
N GLU A 132 11.36 15.38 -0.01
CA GLU A 132 11.56 13.99 -0.37
C GLU A 132 10.42 13.15 0.22
N ILE A 133 9.85 12.27 -0.60
CA ILE A 133 8.75 11.39 -0.18
C ILE A 133 9.24 9.95 -0.21
N TYR A 134 9.04 9.23 0.89
CA TYR A 134 9.45 7.85 1.06
C TYR A 134 8.28 6.95 1.44
N HIS A 135 8.34 5.68 1.02
CA HIS A 135 7.43 4.63 1.49
C HIS A 135 8.11 3.68 2.45
N LYS A 136 7.35 3.23 3.45
CA LYS A 136 7.80 2.25 4.42
C LYS A 136 8.13 0.93 3.72
N GLN A 137 9.34 0.46 3.90
CA GLN A 137 9.72 -0.93 3.67
C GLN A 137 9.57 -1.68 5.00
N LEU A 138 8.82 -2.78 5.00
CA LEU A 138 8.83 -3.68 6.14
C LEU A 138 10.21 -4.34 6.22
N SER A 139 11.02 -3.88 7.18
CA SER A 139 12.31 -4.48 7.50
C SER A 139 12.08 -5.69 8.41
N VAL A 140 12.48 -6.89 7.96
CA VAL A 140 12.59 -8.06 8.82
C VAL A 140 13.95 -7.95 9.52
N LEU A 141 13.96 -7.46 10.76
CA LEU A 141 15.20 -7.25 11.50
C LEU A 141 15.90 -8.59 11.83
N PRO A 142 17.20 -8.76 11.51
CA PRO A 142 18.04 -9.77 12.12
C PRO A 142 18.78 -9.12 13.29
N TYR A 143 18.38 -9.38 14.54
CA TYR A 143 19.21 -9.02 15.69
C TYR A 143 19.69 -10.25 16.44
N SER A 144 20.99 -10.27 16.72
CA SER A 144 21.49 -10.32 18.08
C SER A 144 22.70 -9.40 18.19
N ALA A 145 22.70 -8.52 19.19
CA ALA A 145 23.77 -7.59 19.50
C ALA A 145 24.78 -8.25 20.45
N SER A 146 26.04 -8.41 20.03
CA SER A 146 27.25 -8.21 20.86
C SER A 146 28.53 -8.66 20.13
N VAL A 147 29.65 -8.08 20.57
CA VAL A 147 30.93 -7.92 19.86
C VAL A 147 31.93 -9.00 20.24
N SER A 148 32.54 -9.70 19.27
CA SER A 148 33.99 -10.05 19.22
C SER A 148 34.33 -11.09 18.15
N GLY A 149 35.33 -10.80 17.30
CA GLY A 149 36.17 -11.82 16.65
C GLY A 149 36.17 -11.85 15.11
N ALA A 150 37.38 -11.91 14.52
CA ALA A 150 37.71 -11.63 13.11
C ALA A 150 37.46 -12.75 12.07
N VAL A 151 37.74 -12.38 10.81
CA VAL A 151 38.07 -13.17 9.59
C VAL A 151 36.92 -13.38 8.60
N ILE A 152 36.90 -12.57 7.53
CA ILE A 152 36.00 -12.72 6.38
C ILE A 152 36.55 -13.81 5.45
N LYS A 153 35.98 -15.02 5.55
CA LYS A 153 35.91 -15.99 4.44
C LYS A 153 34.64 -15.67 3.64
N PRO A 154 34.59 -15.90 2.31
CA PRO A 154 33.34 -15.81 1.56
C PRO A 154 32.40 -16.87 2.15
N ASN A 155 31.44 -16.45 2.97
CA ASN A 155 30.62 -17.37 3.75
C ASN A 155 29.31 -17.69 3.02
N GLU A 156 28.72 -18.82 3.39
CA GLU A 156 27.41 -19.31 2.97
C GLU A 156 26.28 -18.27 3.16
N ALA A 157 26.51 -17.18 3.92
CA ALA A 157 25.51 -16.15 4.21
C ALA A 157 25.04 -15.39 2.97
N GLY A 158 25.87 -15.20 1.94
CA GLY A 158 25.43 -14.59 0.67
C GLY A 158 24.43 -15.47 -0.06
N VAL A 159 24.69 -16.78 -0.09
CA VAL A 159 23.83 -17.80 -0.71
C VAL A 159 22.55 -17.98 0.11
N ILE A 160 22.67 -18.08 1.44
CA ILE A 160 21.54 -18.16 2.37
C ILE A 160 20.63 -16.93 2.24
N ARG A 161 21.21 -15.73 2.09
CA ARG A 161 20.45 -14.48 1.91
C ARG A 161 19.70 -14.45 0.59
N HIS A 162 20.35 -14.87 -0.50
CA HIS A 162 19.70 -14.95 -1.80
C HIS A 162 18.55 -15.96 -1.78
N GLN A 163 18.78 -17.15 -1.20
CA GLN A 163 17.75 -18.18 -1.03
C GLN A 163 16.57 -17.71 -0.17
N ALA A 164 16.84 -17.03 0.95
CA ALA A 164 15.79 -16.48 1.80
C ALA A 164 14.98 -15.37 1.12
N LEU A 165 15.65 -14.49 0.35
CA LEU A 165 14.97 -13.45 -0.42
C LEU A 165 14.10 -14.05 -1.52
N SER A 166 14.63 -15.01 -2.29
CA SER A 166 13.86 -15.69 -3.33
C SER A 166 12.67 -16.46 -2.76
N ALA A 167 12.84 -17.14 -1.62
CA ALA A 167 11.74 -17.82 -0.94
C ALA A 167 10.67 -16.83 -0.44
N MET A 168 11.08 -15.66 0.07
CA MET A 168 10.15 -14.60 0.49
C MET A 168 9.41 -13.98 -0.70
N GLU A 169 10.09 -13.73 -1.82
CA GLU A 169 9.49 -13.25 -3.06
C GLU A 169 8.48 -14.27 -3.61
N GLU A 170 8.84 -15.55 -3.62
CA GLU A 170 7.94 -16.65 -4.03
C GLU A 170 6.71 -16.70 -3.12
N GLN A 171 6.90 -16.65 -1.80
CA GLN A 171 5.79 -16.62 -0.84
C GLN A 171 4.89 -15.39 -1.03
N THR A 172 5.48 -14.22 -1.26
CA THR A 172 4.73 -12.97 -1.51
C THR A 172 3.92 -13.08 -2.80
N ASN A 173 4.52 -13.60 -3.88
CA ASN A 173 3.84 -13.85 -5.14
C ASN A 173 2.70 -14.86 -5.00
N MET A 174 2.89 -15.91 -4.19
CA MET A 174 1.82 -16.85 -3.86
C MET A 174 0.66 -16.15 -3.14
N GLN A 175 0.95 -15.32 -2.13
CA GLN A 175 -0.07 -14.57 -1.40
C GLN A 175 -0.81 -13.56 -2.30
N LEU A 176 -0.09 -12.83 -3.15
CA LEU A 176 -0.70 -11.92 -4.12
C LEU A 176 -1.58 -12.67 -5.13
N THR A 177 -1.16 -13.85 -5.56
CA THR A 177 -1.95 -14.73 -6.44
C THR A 177 -3.24 -15.18 -5.76
N GLN A 178 -3.18 -15.58 -4.48
CA GLN A 178 -4.37 -15.94 -3.70
C GLN A 178 -5.33 -14.77 -3.56
N ILE A 179 -4.83 -13.57 -3.24
CA ILE A 179 -5.65 -12.35 -3.15
C ILE A 179 -6.32 -12.06 -4.49
N ARG A 180 -5.58 -12.16 -5.60
CA ARG A 180 -6.13 -11.97 -6.95
C ARG A 180 -7.27 -12.93 -7.22
N GLN A 181 -7.11 -14.22 -6.89
CA GLN A 181 -8.16 -15.23 -7.05
C GLN A 181 -9.39 -14.92 -6.19
N GLN A 182 -9.20 -14.44 -4.96
CA GLN A 182 -10.31 -14.03 -4.10
C GLN A 182 -11.07 -12.82 -4.69
N ILE A 183 -10.36 -11.84 -5.23
CA ILE A 183 -10.98 -10.68 -5.90
C ILE A 183 -11.76 -11.12 -7.14
N GLU A 184 -11.19 -12.02 -7.95
CA GLU A 184 -11.88 -12.59 -9.11
C GLU A 184 -13.16 -13.33 -8.71
N LEU A 185 -13.09 -14.14 -7.65
CA LEU A 185 -14.25 -14.83 -7.11
C LEU A 185 -15.32 -13.83 -6.63
N LEU A 186 -14.93 -12.80 -5.88
CA LEU A 186 -15.83 -11.75 -5.41
C LEU A 186 -16.47 -10.99 -6.58
N ALA A 187 -15.72 -10.73 -7.65
CA ALA A 187 -16.24 -10.08 -8.85
C ALA A 187 -17.25 -10.97 -9.58
N ILE A 188 -17.01 -12.28 -9.67
CA ILE A 188 -17.96 -13.25 -10.23
C ILE A 188 -19.24 -13.29 -9.38
N GLN A 189 -19.10 -13.40 -8.05
CA GLN A 189 -20.24 -13.39 -7.13
C GLN A 189 -21.06 -12.10 -7.25
N ALA A 190 -20.41 -10.94 -7.33
CA ALA A 190 -21.09 -9.67 -7.53
C ALA A 190 -21.87 -9.62 -8.86
N LYS A 191 -21.30 -10.14 -9.95
CA LYS A 191 -21.99 -10.27 -11.24
C LYS A 191 -23.18 -11.21 -11.18
N GLU A 192 -23.07 -12.34 -10.48
CA GLU A 192 -24.18 -13.27 -10.29
C GLU A 192 -25.32 -12.63 -9.49
N ILE A 193 -25.00 -11.90 -8.43
CA ILE A 193 -25.98 -11.15 -7.64
C ILE A 193 -26.69 -10.10 -8.51
N GLN A 194 -25.94 -9.36 -9.34
CA GLN A 194 -26.51 -8.38 -10.26
C GLN A 194 -27.42 -9.03 -11.31
N LYS A 195 -26.98 -10.13 -11.95
CA LYS A 195 -27.79 -10.88 -12.91
C LYS A 195 -29.08 -11.40 -12.28
N ARG A 196 -28.99 -11.90 -11.04
CA ARG A 196 -30.16 -12.38 -10.27
C ARG A 196 -31.15 -11.26 -9.98
N LYS A 197 -30.66 -10.07 -9.64
CA LYS A 197 -31.49 -8.87 -9.46
C LYS A 197 -32.21 -8.50 -10.76
N GLU A 198 -31.47 -8.41 -11.86
CA GLU A 198 -32.03 -8.07 -13.19
C GLU A 198 -33.08 -9.07 -13.65
N LEU A 199 -32.80 -10.37 -13.54
CA LEU A 199 -33.75 -11.44 -13.86
C LEU A 199 -35.01 -11.34 -12.99
N SER A 200 -34.84 -11.08 -11.69
CA SER A 200 -35.97 -10.95 -10.78
C SER A 200 -36.84 -9.74 -11.14
N MET A 201 -36.25 -8.59 -11.44
CA MET A 201 -37.00 -7.40 -11.89
C MET A 201 -37.78 -7.69 -13.17
N LEU A 202 -37.14 -8.31 -14.16
CA LEU A 202 -37.78 -8.67 -15.42
C LEU A 202 -38.97 -9.63 -15.23
N ILE A 203 -38.85 -10.62 -14.33
CA ILE A 203 -39.95 -11.54 -14.02
C ILE A 203 -41.08 -10.84 -13.26
N TYR A 204 -40.77 -9.90 -12.36
CA TYR A 204 -41.80 -9.12 -11.68
C TYR A 204 -42.52 -8.13 -12.61
N GLU A 205 -41.86 -7.66 -13.67
CA GLU A 205 -42.46 -6.84 -14.73
C GLU A 205 -43.26 -7.68 -15.75
N ALA A 206 -42.98 -8.98 -15.85
CA ALA A 206 -43.68 -9.90 -16.74
C ALA A 206 -45.13 -10.13 -16.31
N GLN A 207 -46.00 -10.49 -17.26
CA GLN A 207 -47.37 -10.90 -16.93
C GLN A 207 -47.36 -12.25 -16.21
N LEU A 208 -47.77 -12.24 -14.93
CA LEU A 208 -47.99 -13.44 -14.12
C LEU A 208 -49.47 -13.83 -14.10
N GLY A 209 -49.79 -15.03 -14.59
CA GLY A 209 -51.14 -15.60 -14.53
C GLY A 209 -51.42 -16.46 -13.31
N PHE A 210 -50.47 -16.58 -12.38
CA PHE A 210 -50.53 -17.45 -11.21
C PHE A 210 -49.64 -16.91 -10.08
N ALA A 211 -49.85 -17.42 -8.85
CA ALA A 211 -48.98 -17.14 -7.72
C ALA A 211 -47.78 -18.13 -7.72
N PRO A 212 -46.54 -17.65 -7.86
CA PRO A 212 -45.38 -18.52 -7.92
C PRO A 212 -45.05 -19.13 -6.55
N VAL A 213 -44.78 -20.44 -6.55
CA VAL A 213 -44.39 -21.22 -5.37
C VAL A 213 -42.87 -21.42 -5.34
N ILE A 214 -42.27 -21.25 -4.15
CA ILE A 214 -40.83 -21.43 -3.90
C ILE A 214 -40.41 -22.87 -4.25
N GLY A 215 -39.26 -23.00 -4.90
CA GLY A 215 -38.64 -24.28 -5.24
C GLY A 215 -39.20 -24.95 -6.50
N GLN A 216 -40.22 -24.38 -7.14
CA GLN A 216 -40.72 -24.87 -8.43
C GLN A 216 -39.96 -24.26 -9.60
N THR A 217 -39.96 -24.96 -10.73
CA THR A 217 -39.38 -24.52 -11.99
C THR A 217 -40.43 -23.90 -12.88
N TYR A 218 -40.08 -22.77 -13.49
CA TYR A 218 -40.90 -22.01 -14.41
C TYR A 218 -40.09 -21.67 -15.65
N TYR A 219 -40.76 -21.28 -16.71
CA TYR A 219 -40.16 -20.95 -17.99
C TYR A 219 -40.56 -19.54 -18.40
N LEU A 220 -39.54 -18.72 -18.64
CA LEU A 220 -39.68 -17.34 -19.05
C LEU A 220 -39.64 -17.25 -20.59
N TYR A 221 -40.60 -16.53 -21.14
CA TYR A 221 -40.81 -16.38 -22.57
C TYR A 221 -40.95 -14.91 -22.97
N GLU A 222 -40.57 -14.59 -24.20
CA GLU A 222 -40.79 -13.29 -24.85
C GLU A 222 -41.96 -13.41 -25.82
N LYS A 223 -42.98 -12.55 -25.69
CA LYS A 223 -44.13 -12.48 -26.60
C LYS A 223 -43.78 -11.71 -27.88
N GLU A 224 -44.66 -11.77 -28.88
CA GLU A 224 -44.48 -11.00 -30.13
C GLU A 224 -44.50 -9.48 -29.92
N ASP A 225 -45.22 -9.01 -28.89
CA ASP A 225 -45.32 -7.61 -28.47
C ASP A 225 -44.11 -7.13 -27.64
N GLY A 226 -43.08 -7.97 -27.47
CA GLY A 226 -41.89 -7.66 -26.66
C GLY A 226 -42.08 -7.79 -25.15
N SER A 227 -43.31 -8.01 -24.67
CA SER A 227 -43.57 -8.29 -23.25
C SER A 227 -43.13 -9.68 -22.83
N HIS A 228 -42.77 -9.84 -21.55
CA HIS A 228 -42.36 -11.11 -20.98
C HIS A 228 -43.53 -11.87 -20.35
N LEU A 229 -43.50 -13.19 -20.43
CA LEU A 229 -44.48 -14.11 -19.86
C LEU A 229 -43.78 -15.20 -19.05
N LEU A 230 -44.22 -15.40 -17.81
CA LEU A 230 -43.82 -16.55 -17.01
C LEU A 230 -44.86 -17.67 -17.12
N SER A 231 -44.44 -18.90 -17.40
CA SER A 231 -45.32 -20.07 -17.52
C SER A 231 -44.77 -21.28 -16.77
N LEU A 232 -45.64 -22.20 -16.37
CA LEU A 232 -45.28 -23.54 -15.87
C LEU A 232 -44.97 -24.53 -17.00
N VAL A 233 -45.41 -24.24 -18.23
CA VAL A 233 -45.31 -25.14 -19.38
C VAL A 233 -43.94 -24.97 -20.05
N GLY A 234 -43.19 -26.06 -20.18
CA GLY A 234 -41.86 -26.06 -20.78
C GLY A 234 -41.86 -25.93 -22.30
N PRO A 235 -40.73 -25.55 -22.92
CA PRO A 235 -40.66 -25.22 -24.35
C PRO A 235 -41.01 -26.39 -25.30
N LYS A 236 -40.92 -27.63 -24.82
CA LYS A 236 -41.26 -28.86 -25.56
C LYS A 236 -42.70 -29.34 -25.32
N GLU A 237 -43.39 -28.79 -24.33
CA GLU A 237 -44.74 -29.18 -23.95
C GLU A 237 -45.81 -28.33 -24.65
N TRP A 238 -45.38 -27.25 -25.31
CA TRP A 238 -46.26 -26.46 -26.15
C TRP A 238 -46.67 -27.24 -27.40
N GLY A 239 -47.99 -27.29 -27.65
CA GLY A 239 -48.56 -27.89 -28.85
C GLY A 239 -48.33 -27.06 -30.12
N ARG A 240 -49.25 -27.19 -31.09
CA ARG A 240 -49.13 -26.50 -32.40
C ARG A 240 -49.20 -24.97 -32.32
N SER A 241 -49.76 -24.40 -31.26
CA SER A 241 -49.83 -22.95 -31.04
C SER A 241 -48.94 -22.57 -29.86
N LYS A 242 -48.00 -21.65 -30.10
CA LYS A 242 -47.08 -21.10 -29.09
C LYS A 242 -47.43 -19.64 -28.88
N PRO A 243 -47.75 -19.20 -27.64
CA PRO A 243 -48.07 -17.80 -27.34
C PRO A 243 -46.82 -16.92 -27.17
N TYR A 244 -45.66 -17.39 -27.63
CA TYR A 244 -44.37 -16.74 -27.45
C TYR A 244 -43.52 -16.85 -28.71
N LYS A 245 -42.66 -15.86 -28.89
CA LYS A 245 -41.69 -15.76 -29.98
C LYS A 245 -40.42 -16.53 -29.62
N ASN A 246 -39.83 -16.22 -28.48
CA ASN A 246 -38.55 -16.78 -28.02
C ASN A 246 -38.66 -17.36 -26.62
N PHE A 247 -37.92 -18.44 -26.37
CA PHE A 247 -37.64 -18.94 -25.03
C PHE A 247 -36.44 -18.17 -24.47
N VAL A 248 -36.60 -17.60 -23.27
CA VAL A 248 -35.57 -16.78 -22.62
C VAL A 248 -34.73 -17.63 -21.67
N ALA A 249 -35.37 -18.20 -20.64
CA ALA A 249 -34.68 -18.96 -19.60
C ALA A 249 -35.63 -19.87 -18.81
N ALA A 250 -35.10 -20.95 -18.24
CA ALA A 250 -35.76 -21.73 -17.19
C ALA A 250 -35.34 -21.14 -15.84
N VAL A 251 -36.30 -20.88 -14.96
CA VAL A 251 -36.07 -20.14 -13.72
C VAL A 251 -36.75 -20.84 -12.54
N SER A 252 -36.14 -20.74 -11.35
CA SER A 252 -36.75 -21.20 -10.10
C SER A 252 -36.85 -20.07 -9.10
N LEU A 253 -37.93 -20.07 -8.33
CA LEU A 253 -38.15 -19.13 -7.24
C LEU A 253 -37.42 -19.60 -5.98
N LEU A 254 -36.52 -18.77 -5.45
CA LEU A 254 -35.77 -19.04 -4.23
C LEU A 254 -36.49 -18.50 -2.99
N ALA A 255 -36.05 -18.94 -1.80
CA ALA A 255 -36.71 -18.62 -0.53
C ALA A 255 -36.71 -17.12 -0.19
N ASP A 256 -35.76 -16.36 -0.73
CA ASP A 256 -35.67 -14.90 -0.58
C ASP A 256 -36.51 -14.13 -1.64
N HIS A 257 -37.46 -14.82 -2.30
CA HIS A 257 -38.35 -14.27 -3.32
C HIS A 257 -37.63 -13.69 -4.55
N THR A 258 -36.40 -14.14 -4.80
CA THR A 258 -35.68 -13.83 -6.04
C THR A 258 -35.65 -15.04 -6.96
N TRP A 259 -35.38 -14.77 -8.23
CA TRP A 259 -35.40 -15.78 -9.28
C TRP A 259 -33.99 -16.13 -9.71
N LYS A 260 -33.74 -17.42 -9.92
CA LYS A 260 -32.47 -17.93 -10.42
C LYS A 260 -32.68 -18.77 -11.68
N GLU A 261 -31.83 -18.56 -12.67
CA GLU A 261 -31.77 -19.38 -13.87
C GLU A 261 -31.21 -20.79 -13.56
N ILE A 262 -31.82 -21.81 -14.16
CA ILE A 262 -31.49 -23.24 -13.98
C ILE A 262 -30.68 -23.77 -15.15
#